data_AF-A0A444UC90-F1
#
_entry.id   AF-A0A444UC90-F1
#
_cell.length_a   1.000
_cell.length_b   1.000
_cell.length_c   1.000
_cell.angle_alpha   90.00
_cell.angle_beta   90.00
_cell.angle_gamma   90.00
#
_symmetry.space_group_name_H-M   'P 1'
#
loop_
_entity.id
_entity.type
_entity.pdbx_description
1 polymer ?
#
loop_
_entity_poly.entity_id
_entity_poly.type
_entity_poly.pdbx_seq_one_letter_code
_entity_poly.pdbx_strand_id
1 'polypeptide(L)'
;MSEQESPPLRVCGVNGVNGANLPRELVEVLNEQDRCVPLLDVYPIEEQDITVNNIAQALENGRFFYDFLWREWDDDEECEDYAGLIEKRIQLYYDIQDGSIPGPIGERFKKMLEKYRNKQLELIEYQNSIRDDPLPVEAVECWKKYYEILMLCGLFKFWEDMRLR
;
A
#
# COMPACT_ATOMS: atom_id res chain seq x y z
N MET A 1 17.63 12.67 11.39
CA MET A 1 18.19 11.55 10.61
C MET A 1 17.18 11.29 9.52
N SER A 2 17.52 11.64 8.28
CA SER A 2 16.66 11.37 7.13
C SER A 2 16.69 9.87 6.86
N GLU A 3 15.64 9.16 7.27
CA GLU A 3 15.35 7.84 6.75
C GLU A 3 15.11 8.02 5.25
N GLN A 4 16.12 7.62 4.49
CA GLN A 4 16.05 7.60 3.05
C GLN A 4 15.21 6.38 2.72
N GLU A 5 13.89 6.57 2.60
CA GLU A 5 12.98 5.56 2.05
C GLU A 5 13.64 4.99 0.79
N SER A 6 13.95 3.70 0.81
CA SER A 6 14.38 3.02 -0.41
C SER A 6 13.27 3.24 -1.45
N PRO A 7 13.57 3.79 -2.63
CA PRO A 7 12.55 3.99 -3.64
C PRO A 7 11.88 2.64 -3.94
N PRO A 8 10.54 2.60 -4.12
CA PRO A 8 9.85 1.36 -4.41
C PRO A 8 10.54 0.68 -5.58
N LEU A 9 10.79 -0.64 -5.46
CA LEU A 9 11.43 -1.43 -6.51
C LEU A 9 10.80 -1.08 -7.87
N ARG A 10 11.61 -0.60 -8.82
CA ARG A 10 11.15 -0.25 -10.17
C ARG A 10 11.58 -1.32 -11.15
N VAL A 11 10.68 -1.69 -12.06
CA VAL A 11 10.99 -2.53 -13.22
C VAL A 11 11.25 -1.62 -14.39
N CYS A 12 12.47 -1.66 -14.92
CA CYS A 12 12.87 -0.88 -16.10
C CYS A 12 12.93 -1.79 -17.33
N GLY A 13 12.25 -1.37 -18.40
CA GLY A 13 12.31 -2.09 -19.67
C GLY A 13 13.69 -1.96 -20.33
N VAL A 14 14.42 -3.08 -20.47
CA VAL A 14 15.60 -3.14 -21.35
C VAL A 14 15.12 -3.01 -22.80
N ASN A 15 15.91 -2.39 -23.68
CA ASN A 15 15.65 -1.97 -25.08
C ASN A 15 15.10 -3.01 -26.10
N GLY A 16 14.23 -3.94 -25.69
CA GLY A 16 13.64 -4.99 -26.51
C GLY A 16 12.12 -5.15 -26.38
N VAL A 17 11.42 -4.23 -25.70
CA VAL A 17 9.95 -4.18 -25.81
C VAL A 17 9.61 -3.83 -27.25
N ASN A 18 9.00 -4.77 -27.98
CA ASN A 18 8.36 -4.49 -29.26
C ASN A 18 7.22 -3.49 -29.02
N GLY A 19 7.55 -2.20 -28.96
CA GLY A 19 6.59 -1.09 -28.80
C GLY A 19 5.61 -0.94 -29.97
N ALA A 20 5.60 -1.88 -30.91
CA ALA A 20 4.71 -1.89 -32.06
C ALA A 20 3.22 -2.11 -31.68
N ASN A 21 2.93 -2.61 -30.48
CA ASN A 21 1.57 -2.94 -30.04
C ASN A 21 1.06 -2.09 -28.85
N LEU A 22 1.84 -1.15 -28.33
CA LEU A 22 1.35 -0.27 -27.26
C LEU A 22 0.64 0.97 -27.84
N PRO A 23 -0.50 1.39 -27.26
CA PRO A 23 -1.10 2.68 -27.56
C PRO A 23 -0.08 3.81 -27.39
N ARG A 24 -0.12 4.79 -28.30
CA ARG A 24 0.84 5.90 -28.33
C ARG A 24 0.91 6.66 -27.00
N GLU A 25 -0.23 6.85 -26.35
CA GLU A 25 -0.34 7.51 -25.04
C GLU A 25 0.46 6.78 -23.95
N LEU A 26 0.41 5.44 -23.93
CA LEU A 26 1.20 4.61 -23.00
C LEU A 26 2.70 4.69 -23.28
N VAL A 27 3.10 4.79 -24.54
CA VAL A 27 4.51 4.95 -24.94
C VAL A 27 5.04 6.31 -24.48
N GLU A 28 4.24 7.37 -24.62
CA GLU A 28 4.60 8.72 -24.16
C GLU A 28 4.80 8.75 -22.63
N VAL A 29 3.85 8.19 -21.85
CA VAL A 29 3.96 8.07 -20.38
C VAL A 29 5.18 7.24 -19.95
N LEU A 30 5.44 6.11 -20.61
CA LEU A 30 6.60 5.27 -20.27
C LEU A 30 7.93 5.99 -20.55
N ASN A 31 8.01 6.78 -21.61
CA ASN A 31 9.23 7.55 -21.90
C ASN A 31 9.45 8.68 -20.88
N GLU A 32 8.38 9.32 -20.38
CA GLU A 32 8.47 10.31 -19.29
C GLU A 32 8.98 9.71 -17.97
N GLN A 33 8.79 8.40 -17.77
CA GLN A 33 9.22 7.67 -16.57
C GLN A 33 10.54 6.89 -16.74
N ASP A 34 11.36 7.21 -17.75
CA ASP A 34 12.59 6.48 -18.11
C ASP A 34 12.36 4.97 -18.37
N ARG A 35 11.16 4.62 -18.85
CA ARG A 35 10.69 3.24 -19.06
C ARG A 35 10.71 2.37 -17.80
N CYS A 36 10.60 3.01 -16.64
CA CYS A 36 10.57 2.34 -15.36
C CYS A 36 9.19 2.52 -14.70
N VAL A 37 8.60 1.44 -14.22
CA VAL A 37 7.32 1.47 -13.49
C VAL A 37 7.50 0.83 -12.10
N PRO A 38 6.70 1.21 -11.09
CA PRO A 38 6.70 0.51 -9.81
C PRO A 38 6.42 -0.99 -10.00
N LEU A 39 7.14 -1.84 -9.26
CA LEU A 39 7.05 -3.30 -9.39
C LEU A 39 5.63 -3.82 -9.18
N LEU A 40 4.90 -3.25 -8.23
CA LEU A 40 3.52 -3.64 -7.91
C LEU A 40 2.51 -3.17 -8.96
N ASP A 41 2.90 -2.30 -9.90
CA ASP A 41 2.04 -1.87 -11.03
C ASP A 41 2.23 -2.76 -12.27
N VAL A 42 3.06 -3.80 -12.20
CA VAL A 42 3.33 -4.72 -13.32
C VAL A 42 2.34 -5.88 -13.32
N TYR A 43 1.49 -5.95 -14.34
CA TYR A 43 0.51 -7.04 -14.48
C TYR A 43 0.94 -8.03 -15.57
N PRO A 44 0.78 -9.34 -15.34
CA PRO A 44 1.02 -10.35 -16.37
C PRO A 44 -0.02 -10.25 -17.49
N ILE A 45 0.37 -10.68 -18.67
CA ILE A 45 -0.55 -10.97 -19.78
C ILE A 45 -0.98 -12.44 -19.65
N GLU A 46 -2.18 -12.80 -20.11
CA GLU A 46 -2.67 -14.17 -20.10
C GLU A 46 -1.80 -15.12 -20.97
N GLU A 47 -1.94 -16.44 -20.74
CA GLU A 47 -1.32 -17.53 -21.53
C GLU A 47 0.23 -17.53 -21.60
N GLN A 48 0.88 -17.09 -20.52
CA GLN A 48 2.34 -17.06 -20.46
C GLN A 48 2.94 -18.35 -19.90
N ASP A 49 4.26 -18.49 -20.03
CA ASP A 49 5.00 -19.62 -19.49
C ASP A 49 4.93 -19.69 -17.95
N ILE A 50 5.34 -20.84 -17.39
CA ILE A 50 5.30 -21.10 -15.95
C ILE A 50 6.13 -20.10 -15.14
N THR A 51 7.22 -19.56 -15.69
CA THR A 51 8.07 -18.58 -15.02
C THR A 51 7.32 -17.26 -14.88
N VAL A 52 6.68 -16.79 -15.94
CA VAL A 52 5.86 -15.56 -15.91
C VAL A 52 4.68 -15.73 -14.95
N ASN A 53 4.02 -16.89 -14.93
CA ASN A 53 2.94 -17.17 -13.98
C ASN A 53 3.43 -17.18 -12.53
N ASN A 54 4.63 -17.71 -12.25
CA ASN A 54 5.22 -17.68 -10.92
C ASN A 54 5.55 -16.25 -10.47
N ILE A 55 6.08 -15.42 -11.39
CA ILE A 55 6.35 -13.99 -11.13
C ILE A 55 5.03 -13.26 -10.86
N ALA A 56 4.01 -13.48 -11.68
CA ALA A 56 2.69 -12.93 -11.48
C ALA A 56 2.11 -13.24 -10.10
N GLN A 57 2.17 -14.51 -9.69
CA GLN A 57 1.70 -14.94 -8.38
C GLN A 57 2.48 -14.27 -7.24
N ALA A 58 3.81 -14.13 -7.39
CA ALA A 58 4.63 -13.43 -6.40
C ALA A 58 4.25 -11.94 -6.29
N LEU A 59 3.97 -11.28 -7.42
CA LEU A 59 3.50 -9.89 -7.44
C LEU A 59 2.12 -9.75 -6.79
N GLU A 60 1.21 -10.69 -7.04
CA GLU A 60 -0.12 -10.67 -6.43
C GLU A 60 -0.06 -10.86 -4.91
N ASN A 61 0.82 -11.76 -4.44
CA ASN A 61 1.09 -11.89 -3.01
C ASN A 61 1.68 -10.61 -2.42
N GLY A 62 2.56 -9.93 -3.17
CA GLY A 62 3.12 -8.63 -2.79
C GLY A 62 2.04 -7.54 -2.67
N ARG A 63 1.16 -7.43 -3.67
CA ARG A 63 0.01 -6.51 -3.62
C ARG A 63 -0.87 -6.80 -2.42
N PHE A 64 -1.29 -8.05 -2.23
CA PHE A 64 -2.09 -8.43 -1.08
C PHE A 64 -1.41 -8.07 0.25
N PHE A 65 -0.10 -8.25 0.35
CA PHE A 65 0.66 -7.86 1.53
C PHE A 65 0.55 -6.36 1.80
N TYR A 66 0.89 -5.49 0.84
CA TYR A 66 0.86 -4.03 1.05
C TYR A 66 -0.58 -3.45 1.08
N ASP A 67 -1.51 -4.04 0.34
CA ASP A 67 -2.90 -3.61 0.22
C ASP A 67 -3.80 -4.10 1.34
N PHE A 68 -3.39 -5.11 2.12
CA PHE A 68 -4.26 -5.63 3.16
C PHE A 68 -3.56 -6.00 4.46
N LEU A 69 -2.33 -6.49 4.43
CA LEU A 69 -1.65 -6.99 5.62
C LEU A 69 -0.79 -5.93 6.30
N TRP A 70 0.07 -5.26 5.56
CA TRP A 70 1.05 -4.30 6.06
C TRP A 70 0.41 -3.03 6.62
N ARG A 71 0.95 -2.51 7.72
CA ARG A 71 0.65 -1.19 8.29
C ARG A 71 1.95 -0.49 8.67
N GLU A 72 1.99 0.84 8.58
CA GLU A 72 3.19 1.59 8.97
C GLU A 72 3.56 1.41 10.46
N TRP A 73 2.58 1.19 11.34
CA TRP A 73 2.84 0.95 12.76
C TRP A 73 3.28 -0.49 13.07
N ASP A 74 3.39 -1.35 12.07
CA ASP A 74 3.95 -2.70 12.26
C ASP A 74 5.46 -2.65 12.48
N ASP A 75 6.15 -1.60 12.02
CA ASP A 75 7.59 -1.39 12.21
C ASP A 75 7.95 -0.85 13.61
N ASP A 76 7.01 -0.17 14.27
CA ASP A 76 7.27 0.59 15.50
C ASP A 76 7.07 -0.20 16.81
N GLU A 77 6.44 -1.38 16.75
CA GLU A 77 6.27 -2.24 17.92
C GLU A 77 7.11 -3.50 17.76
N GLU A 78 7.94 -3.82 18.77
CA GLU A 78 8.50 -5.16 18.97
C GLU A 78 7.34 -6.14 19.17
N CYS A 79 6.65 -6.49 18.07
CA CYS A 79 5.48 -7.33 18.07
C CYS A 79 5.95 -8.76 18.33
N GLU A 80 5.94 -9.18 19.60
CA GLU A 80 6.37 -10.51 20.03
C GLU A 80 5.68 -11.64 19.24
N ASP A 81 4.47 -11.38 18.69
CA ASP A 81 3.69 -12.30 17.88
C ASP A 81 3.25 -11.68 16.53
N TYR A 82 4.22 -11.16 15.76
CA TYR A 82 3.94 -10.63 14.41
C TYR A 82 3.26 -11.68 13.51
N ALA A 83 3.64 -12.96 13.62
CA ALA A 83 3.01 -14.03 12.85
C ALA A 83 1.51 -14.17 13.17
N GLY A 84 1.13 -14.17 14.46
CA GLY A 84 -0.26 -14.22 14.88
C GLY A 84 -1.05 -12.96 14.49
N LEU A 85 -0.41 -11.78 14.48
CA LEU A 85 -1.02 -10.55 13.95
C LEU A 85 -1.37 -10.68 12.46
N ILE A 86 -0.41 -11.14 11.65
CA ILE A 86 -0.61 -11.36 10.22
C ILE A 86 -1.68 -12.43 9.96
N GLU A 87 -1.69 -13.52 10.72
CA GLU A 87 -2.72 -14.55 10.64
C GLU A 87 -4.13 -13.98 10.88
N LYS A 88 -4.31 -13.15 11.92
CA LYS A 88 -5.60 -12.49 12.19
C LYS A 88 -6.05 -11.61 11.03
N ARG A 89 -5.13 -10.86 10.40
CA ARG A 89 -5.45 -10.01 9.25
C ARG A 89 -5.83 -10.87 8.04
N ILE A 90 -5.12 -11.97 7.78
CA ILE A 90 -5.49 -12.92 6.72
C ILE A 90 -6.90 -13.49 6.97
N GLN A 91 -7.20 -13.88 8.22
CA GLN A 91 -8.53 -14.37 8.58
C GLN A 91 -9.60 -13.31 8.34
N LEU A 92 -9.37 -12.07 8.80
CA LEU A 92 -10.29 -10.94 8.60
C LEU A 92 -10.57 -10.70 7.11
N TYR A 93 -9.56 -10.83 6.25
CA TYR A 93 -9.75 -10.73 4.80
C TYR A 93 -10.73 -11.77 4.30
N TYR A 94 -10.50 -13.04 4.63
CA TYR A 94 -11.34 -14.14 4.17
C TYR A 94 -12.75 -14.08 4.75
N ASP A 95 -12.89 -13.74 6.04
CA ASP A 95 -14.19 -13.55 6.69
C ASP A 95 -15.04 -12.46 5.99
N ILE A 96 -14.40 -11.41 5.46
CA ILE A 96 -15.09 -10.38 4.67
C ILE A 96 -15.48 -10.92 3.28
N GLN A 97 -14.62 -11.73 2.65
CA GLN A 97 -14.85 -12.24 1.29
C GLN A 97 -15.89 -13.36 1.24
N ASP A 98 -15.89 -14.26 2.22
CA ASP A 98 -16.81 -15.39 2.29
C ASP A 98 -18.17 -15.03 2.90
N GLY A 99 -18.28 -13.82 3.47
CA GLY A 99 -19.51 -13.28 4.05
C GLY A 99 -19.74 -13.66 5.51
N SER A 100 -18.76 -14.27 6.18
CA SER A 100 -18.77 -14.47 7.64
C SER A 100 -18.92 -13.15 8.39
N ILE A 101 -18.29 -12.09 7.86
CA ILE A 101 -18.56 -10.70 8.23
C ILE A 101 -19.62 -10.12 7.29
N PRO A 102 -20.75 -9.60 7.82
CA PRO A 102 -21.79 -8.98 7.01
C PRO A 102 -21.23 -7.88 6.09
N GLY A 103 -21.67 -7.87 4.83
CA GLY A 103 -21.21 -6.93 3.79
C GLY A 103 -21.10 -5.46 4.24
N PRO A 104 -22.11 -4.86 4.90
CA PRO A 104 -22.03 -3.48 5.37
C PRO A 104 -20.90 -3.23 6.40
N ILE A 105 -20.57 -4.24 7.20
CA ILE A 105 -19.48 -4.19 8.18
C ILE A 105 -18.13 -4.27 7.45
N GLY A 106 -18.00 -5.21 6.51
CA GLY A 106 -16.81 -5.33 5.66
C GLY A 106 -16.55 -4.07 4.80
N GLU A 107 -17.60 -3.47 4.24
CA GLU A 107 -17.50 -2.20 3.52
C GLU A 107 -17.05 -1.05 4.41
N ARG A 108 -17.53 -1.01 5.66
CA ARG A 108 -17.11 0.01 6.63
C ARG A 108 -15.62 -0.13 6.95
N PHE A 109 -15.13 -1.35 7.13
CA PHE A 109 -13.71 -1.62 7.31
C PHE A 109 -12.89 -1.16 6.08
N LYS A 110 -13.29 -1.57 4.86
CA LYS A 110 -12.62 -1.18 3.61
C LYS A 110 -12.54 0.34 3.44
N LYS A 111 -13.65 1.06 3.64
CA LYS A 111 -13.70 2.54 3.58
C LYS A 111 -12.81 3.20 4.64
N MET A 112 -12.71 2.61 5.83
CA MET A 112 -11.82 3.11 6.86
C MET A 112 -10.35 2.94 6.42
N LEU A 113 -10.02 1.82 5.75
CA LEU A 113 -8.64 1.51 5.36
C LEU A 113 -8.19 2.42 4.23
N GLU A 114 -9.07 2.65 3.26
CA GLU A 114 -8.91 3.65 2.22
C GLU A 114 -8.72 5.06 2.82
N LYS A 115 -9.54 5.45 3.80
CA LYS A 115 -9.40 6.74 4.47
C LYS A 115 -8.04 6.90 5.15
N TYR A 116 -7.55 5.87 5.81
CA TYR A 116 -6.24 5.87 6.45
C TYR A 116 -5.12 6.08 5.43
N ARG A 117 -5.12 5.31 4.33
CA ARG A 117 -4.14 5.48 3.24
C ARG A 117 -4.14 6.88 2.66
N ASN A 118 -5.33 7.41 2.38
CA ASN A 118 -5.44 8.76 1.83
C ASN A 118 -4.88 9.81 2.80
N LYS A 119 -5.11 9.64 4.11
CA LYS A 119 -4.56 10.54 5.13
C LYS A 119 -3.04 10.46 5.24
N GLN A 120 -2.46 9.28 5.06
CA GLN A 120 -1.00 9.12 4.99
C GLN A 120 -0.42 9.82 3.77
N LEU A 121 -0.99 9.59 2.58
CA LEU A 121 -0.58 10.27 1.36
C LEU A 121 -0.67 11.80 1.53
N GLU A 122 -1.77 12.31 2.08
CA GLU A 122 -1.92 13.74 2.39
C GLU A 122 -0.85 14.26 3.37
N LEU A 123 -0.40 13.45 4.33
CA LEU A 123 0.67 13.84 5.27
C LEU A 123 2.02 13.87 4.54
N ILE A 124 2.34 12.83 3.77
CA ILE A 124 3.60 12.73 3.00
C ILE A 124 3.70 13.87 1.99
N GLU A 125 2.64 14.11 1.22
CA GLU A 125 2.58 15.23 0.27
C GLU A 125 2.75 16.58 0.96
N TYR A 126 2.12 16.76 2.12
CA TYR A 126 2.27 17.98 2.91
C TYR A 126 3.70 18.15 3.41
N GLN A 127 4.31 17.10 3.97
CA GLN A 127 5.70 17.11 4.42
C GLN A 127 6.68 17.42 3.29
N ASN A 128 6.48 16.83 2.11
CA ASN A 128 7.30 17.09 0.92
C ASN A 128 7.11 18.51 0.35
N SER A 129 5.99 19.18 0.66
CA SER A 129 5.76 20.57 0.27
C SER A 129 6.44 21.60 1.18
N ILE A 130 6.87 21.17 2.38
CA ILE A 130 7.51 22.03 3.37
C ILE A 130 9.00 22.20 3.02
N ARG A 131 9.53 23.39 3.27
CA ARG A 131 10.96 23.69 3.08
C ARG A 131 11.78 23.10 4.21
N ASP A 132 13.09 22.95 4.01
CA ASP A 132 14.00 22.33 4.99
C ASP A 132 13.93 22.94 6.41
N ASP A 133 13.51 24.20 6.56
CA ASP A 133 13.19 24.85 7.83
C ASP A 133 11.67 25.07 7.99
N PRO A 134 10.93 24.15 8.64
CA PRO A 134 9.48 24.27 8.84
C PRO A 134 9.13 25.42 9.78
N LEU A 135 8.15 26.24 9.40
CA LEU A 135 7.56 27.25 10.26
C LEU A 135 6.76 26.58 11.40
N PRO A 136 6.60 27.25 12.56
CA PRO A 136 5.78 26.70 13.65
C PRO A 136 4.35 26.34 13.24
N VAL A 137 3.75 27.10 12.31
CA VAL A 137 2.42 26.83 11.78
C VAL A 137 2.37 25.54 10.94
N GLU A 138 3.42 25.26 10.17
CA GLU A 138 3.54 24.06 9.35
C GLU A 138 3.75 22.83 10.23
N ALA A 139 4.60 22.96 11.27
CA ALA A 139 4.77 21.91 12.26
C ALA A 139 3.46 21.57 12.98
N VAL A 140 2.68 22.58 13.39
CA VAL A 140 1.35 22.37 14.01
C VAL A 140 0.40 21.65 13.05
N GLU A 141 0.42 21.99 11.76
CA GLU A 141 -0.43 21.35 10.77
C GLU A 141 -0.02 19.89 10.50
N CYS A 142 1.28 19.61 10.41
CA CYS A 142 1.81 18.24 10.37
C CYS A 142 1.30 17.41 11.56
N TRP A 143 1.39 17.96 12.77
CA TRP A 143 0.91 17.29 13.98
C TRP A 143 -0.58 16.99 13.91
N LYS A 144 -1.43 17.92 13.44
CA LYS A 144 -2.87 17.64 13.29
C LYS A 144 -3.13 16.47 12.34
N LYS A 145 -2.50 16.49 11.16
CA LYS A 145 -2.60 15.40 10.17
C LYS A 145 -2.14 14.07 10.74
N TYR A 146 -1.02 14.06 11.43
CA TYR A 146 -0.50 12.88 12.11
C TYR A 146 -1.44 12.35 13.20
N TYR A 147 -2.05 13.23 14.01
CA TYR A 147 -3.03 12.84 15.02
C TYR A 147 -4.29 12.21 14.40
N GLU A 148 -4.77 12.71 13.27
CA GLU A 148 -5.89 12.08 12.55
C GLU A 148 -5.55 10.65 12.12
N ILE A 149 -4.32 10.42 11.64
CA ILE A 149 -3.82 9.08 11.30
C ILE A 149 -3.78 8.21 12.55
N LEU A 150 -3.19 8.67 13.65
CA LEU A 150 -3.13 7.91 14.92
C LEU A 150 -4.51 7.48 15.43
N MET A 151 -5.52 8.34 15.30
CA MET A 151 -6.89 8.00 15.67
C MET A 151 -7.46 6.88 14.79
N LEU A 152 -7.14 6.86 13.49
CA LEU A 152 -7.51 5.77 12.60
C LEU A 152 -6.74 4.48 12.94
N CYS A 153 -5.44 4.56 13.27
CA CYS A 153 -4.64 3.42 13.71
C CYS A 153 -5.26 2.74 14.94
N GLY A 154 -5.67 3.53 15.94
CA GLY A 154 -6.33 3.01 17.14
C GLY A 154 -7.64 2.28 16.84
N LEU A 155 -8.41 2.76 15.85
CA LEU A 155 -9.61 2.06 15.39
C LEU A 155 -9.28 0.74 14.68
N PHE A 156 -8.21 0.68 13.89
CA PHE A 156 -7.76 -0.56 13.25
C PHE A 156 -7.31 -1.61 14.24
N LYS A 157 -6.51 -1.22 15.24
CA LYS A 157 -6.11 -2.13 16.32
C LYS A 157 -7.34 -2.73 17.02
N PHE A 158 -8.38 -1.91 17.25
CA PHE A 158 -9.65 -2.42 17.77
C PHE A 158 -10.36 -3.42 16.85
N TRP A 159 -10.37 -3.21 15.53
CA TRP A 159 -10.91 -4.20 14.57
C TRP A 159 -10.11 -5.50 14.55
N GLU A 160 -8.80 -5.42 14.65
CA GLU A 160 -7.89 -6.57 14.65
C GLU A 160 -7.98 -7.37 15.96
N ASP A 161 -8.30 -6.70 17.07
CA ASP A 161 -8.48 -7.31 18.38
C ASP A 161 -9.90 -7.80 18.65
N MET A 162 -10.92 -7.18 18.05
CA MET A 162 -12.28 -7.66 18.08
C MET A 162 -12.39 -8.94 17.23
N ARG A 163 -12.09 -10.06 17.87
CA ARG A 163 -12.63 -11.36 17.47
C ARG A 163 -14.15 -11.22 17.41
N LEU A 164 -14.71 -11.07 16.23
CA LEU A 164 -16.15 -11.22 15.96
C LEU A 164 -16.52 -12.71 16.15
N ARG A 165 -16.45 -13.18 17.39
CA ARG A 165 -16.92 -14.49 17.85
C ARG A 165 -18.21 -14.32 18.62
#